data_AF-A0A970Q3L3-F1
#
_entry.id   AF-A0A970Q3L3-F1
#
_cell.length_a   1.000
_cell.length_b   1.000
_cell.length_c   1.000
_cell.angle_alpha   90.00
_cell.angle_beta   90.00
_cell.angle_gamma   90.00
#
_symmetry.space_group_name_H-M   'P 1'
#
loop_
_entity.id
_entity.type
_entity.pdbx_description
1 polymer ?
#
loop_
_entity_poly.entity_id
_entity_poly.type
_entity_poly.pdbx_seq_one_letter_code
_entity_poly.pdbx_strand_id
1 'polypeptide(L)'
;MFAYQLAQIVSIAFQVLIYLIIGRCILSFIRHDPYNPIIKFVYDVTEPVMAPFRRLLPAGYGIDFSPILAVLALSLGSKLIIQLIFFIF
;
A
#
# COMPACT_ATOMS: atom_id res chain seq x y z
N MET A 1 15.13 -8.66 -21.82
CA MET A 1 15.09 -9.61 -20.67
C MET A 1 15.32 -8.91 -19.34
N PHE A 2 16.36 -8.07 -19.21
CA PHE A 2 16.64 -7.30 -17.99
C PHE A 2 15.49 -6.37 -17.54
N ALA A 3 14.96 -5.54 -18.44
CA ALA A 3 13.85 -4.62 -18.14
C ALA A 3 12.60 -5.33 -17.58
N TYR A 4 12.30 -6.52 -18.11
CA TYR A 4 11.18 -7.33 -17.64
C TYR A 4 11.40 -7.84 -16.21
N GLN A 5 12.60 -8.31 -15.88
CA GLN A 5 12.95 -8.76 -14.53
C GLN A 5 12.84 -7.60 -13.53
N LEU A 6 13.33 -6.41 -13.90
CA LEU A 6 13.22 -5.21 -13.07
C LEU A 6 11.76 -4.80 -12.86
N ALA A 7 10.96 -4.75 -13.93
CA ALA A 7 9.53 -4.45 -13.86
C ALA A 7 8.76 -5.45 -12.98
N GLN A 8 9.12 -6.74 -13.02
CA GLN A 8 8.53 -7.77 -12.16
C GLN A 8 8.85 -7.53 -10.67
N ILE A 9 10.10 -7.24 -10.33
CA ILE A 9 10.49 -6.94 -8.94
C ILE A 9 9.71 -5.74 -8.40
N VAL A 10 9.62 -4.67 -9.20
CA VAL A 10 8.83 -3.48 -8.84
C VAL A 10 7.35 -3.85 -8.67
N SER A 11 6.77 -4.59 -9.62
CA SER A 11 5.37 -5.02 -9.55
C SER A 11 5.07 -5.80 -8.27
N ILE A 12 5.93 -6.75 -7.90
CA ILE A 12 5.79 -7.55 -6.68
C ILE A 12 5.85 -6.66 -5.44
N ALA A 13 6.80 -5.72 -5.37
CA ALA A 13 6.92 -4.81 -4.23
C ALA A 13 5.64 -3.98 -4.03
N PHE A 14 5.07 -3.44 -5.11
CA PHE A 14 3.80 -2.71 -5.05
C PHE A 14 2.62 -3.62 -4.65
N GLN A 15 2.54 -4.84 -5.18
CA GLN A 15 1.51 -5.81 -4.82
C GLN A 15 1.56 -6.19 -3.34
N VAL A 16 2.76 -6.44 -2.79
CA VAL A 16 2.94 -6.73 -1.37
C VAL A 16 2.44 -5.57 -0.52
N LEU A 17 2.80 -4.32 -0.85
CA LEU A 17 2.29 -3.14 -0.13
C LEU A 17 0.76 -3.01 -0.21
N ILE A 18 0.16 -3.25 -1.37
CA ILE A 18 -1.29 -3.23 -1.55
C ILE A 18 -1.95 -4.30 -0.66
N TYR A 19 -1.42 -5.53 -0.65
CA TYR A 19 -1.97 -6.60 0.19
C TYR A 19 -1.81 -6.31 1.69
N LEU A 20 -0.70 -5.69 2.11
CA LEU A 20 -0.52 -5.26 3.50
C LEU A 20 -1.54 -4.18 3.89
N ILE A 21 -1.84 -3.22 3.00
CA ILE A 21 -2.86 -2.20 3.24
C ILE A 21 -4.27 -2.82 3.32
N ILE A 22 -4.58 -3.77 2.44
CA ILE A 22 -5.85 -4.52 2.51
C ILE A 22 -5.92 -5.31 3.82
N GLY A 23 -4.85 -6.00 4.20
CA GLY A 23 -4.73 -6.72 5.47
C GLY A 23 -4.94 -5.78 6.67
N ARG A 24 -4.32 -4.61 6.66
CA ARG A 24 -4.54 -3.56 7.67
C ARG A 24 -5.99 -3.09 7.74
N CYS A 25 -6.63 -2.90 6.59
CA CYS A 25 -8.04 -2.53 6.52
C CYS A 25 -8.91 -3.61 7.17
N ILE A 26 -8.68 -4.88 6.85
CA ILE A 26 -9.37 -6.01 7.49
C ILE A 26 -9.11 -6.05 9.00
N LEU A 27 -7.85 -5.88 9.43
CA LEU A 27 -7.48 -5.82 10.84
C LEU A 27 -8.23 -4.70 11.58
N SER A 28 -8.57 -3.59 10.93
CA SER A 28 -9.34 -2.51 11.56
C SER A 28 -10.80 -2.88 11.89
N PHE A 29 -11.37 -3.88 11.21
CA PHE A 29 -12.73 -4.36 11.47
C PHE A 29 -12.82 -5.43 12.57
N ILE A 30 -11.69 -5.99 12.98
CA ILE A 30 -11.62 -7.05 14.00
C ILE A 30 -10.79 -6.60 15.19
N ARG A 31 -11.18 -7.05 16.39
CA ARG A 31 -10.36 -6.83 17.59
C ARG A 31 -9.11 -7.70 17.48
N HIS A 32 -7.95 -7.08 17.66
CA HIS A 32 -6.65 -7.74 17.55
C HIS A 32 -5.68 -7.18 18.61
N ASP A 33 -4.66 -7.96 18.96
CA ASP A 33 -3.63 -7.55 19.92
C ASP A 33 -2.60 -6.63 19.22
N PRO A 34 -2.50 -5.35 19.59
CA PRO A 34 -1.54 -4.41 18.99
C PRO A 34 -0.07 -4.77 19.30
N TYR A 35 0.21 -5.59 20.30
CA TYR A 35 1.56 -6.04 20.64
C TYR A 35 2.03 -7.24 19.81
N ASN A 36 1.15 -7.84 19.01
CA ASN A 36 1.54 -8.92 18.12
C ASN A 36 2.54 -8.39 17.06
N PRO A 37 3.74 -9.00 16.94
CA PRO A 37 4.78 -8.49 16.06
C PRO A 37 4.39 -8.44 14.58
N ILE A 38 3.51 -9.34 14.13
CA ILE A 38 3.03 -9.38 12.74
C ILE A 38 2.10 -8.19 12.48
N ILE A 39 1.18 -7.92 13.40
CA ILE A 39 0.27 -6.78 13.31
C ILE A 39 1.09 -5.50 13.33
N LYS A 40 2.00 -5.34 14.30
CA LYS A 40 2.87 -4.18 14.38
C LYS A 40 3.65 -3.96 13.07
N PHE A 41 4.23 -5.02 12.51
CA PHE A 41 4.92 -4.96 11.22
C PHE A 41 4.01 -4.45 10.08
N VAL A 42 2.78 -4.97 9.97
CA VAL A 42 1.82 -4.51 8.95
C VAL A 42 1.54 -3.02 9.11
N TYR A 43 1.30 -2.55 10.32
CA TYR A 43 1.04 -1.13 10.59
C TYR A 43 2.28 -0.27 10.29
N ASP A 44 3.45 -0.65 10.77
CA ASP A 44 4.71 0.11 10.61
C ASP A 44 5.11 0.23 9.13
N VAL A 45 4.98 -0.84 8.34
CA VAL A 45 5.32 -0.85 6.90
C VAL A 45 4.33 -0.03 6.08
N THR A 46 3.04 -0.07 6.43
CA THR A 46 2.01 0.64 5.67
C THR A 46 1.84 2.10 6.10
N GLU A 47 2.32 2.48 7.27
CA GLU A 47 2.12 3.84 7.83
C GLU A 47 2.69 4.97 6.96
N PRO A 48 3.91 4.88 6.40
CA PRO A 48 4.44 5.94 5.54
C PRO A 48 3.56 6.21 4.31
N VAL A 49 2.93 5.17 3.78
CA VAL A 49 2.00 5.28 2.64
C VAL A 49 0.66 5.82 3.11
N MET A 50 0.14 5.33 4.25
CA MET A 50 -1.19 5.66 4.73
C MET A 50 -1.31 7.06 5.38
N ALA A 51 -0.25 7.54 6.05
CA ALA A 51 -0.28 8.78 6.81
C ALA A 51 -0.62 10.03 5.97
N PRO A 52 -0.10 10.21 4.74
CA PRO A 52 -0.53 11.30 3.86
C PRO A 52 -2.01 11.25 3.52
N PHE A 53 -2.57 10.07 3.22
CA PHE A 53 -3.98 9.93 2.85
C PHE A 53 -4.92 10.24 4.02
N ARG A 54 -4.54 9.87 5.25
CA ARG A 54 -5.29 10.25 6.46
C ARG A 54 -5.30 11.75 6.73
N ARG A 55 -4.28 12.48 6.29
CA ARG A 55 -4.25 13.95 6.41
C ARG A 55 -5.12 14.63 5.35
N LEU A 56 -5.28 14.00 4.19
CA LEU A 56 -6.09 14.51 3.07
C LEU A 56 -7.59 14.28 3.28
N LEU A 57 -7.96 13.18 3.94
CA LEU A 57 -9.35 12.88 4.27
C LEU A 57 -9.70 13.52 5.62
N PRO A 58 -10.73 14.38 5.70
CA PRO A 58 -11.22 14.86 6.99
C PRO A 58 -11.64 13.67 7.85
N ALA A 59 -11.25 13.67 9.12
CA ALA A 59 -11.65 12.66 10.10
C ALA A 59 -13.15 12.79 10.40
N GLY A 60 -13.99 12.38 9.47
CA GLY A 60 -15.44 12.36 9.59
C GLY A 60 -15.95 10.99 9.21
N TYR A 61 -16.91 10.47 9.97
CA TYR A 61 -17.71 9.27 9.69
C TYR A 61 -17.20 7.91 10.20
N GLY A 62 -16.08 7.84 10.94
CA GLY A 62 -15.67 6.61 11.65
C GLY A 62 -15.27 5.43 10.75
N ILE A 63 -15.28 5.61 9.43
CA ILE A 63 -14.80 4.65 8.42
C ILE A 63 -13.56 5.26 7.77
N ASP A 64 -12.42 4.58 7.89
CA ASP A 64 -11.18 5.01 7.26
C ASP A 64 -11.21 4.67 5.76
N PHE A 65 -11.47 5.68 4.91
CA PHE A 65 -11.41 5.54 3.45
C PHE A 65 -9.99 5.64 2.88
N SER A 66 -8.99 5.94 3.73
CA SER A 66 -7.59 6.05 3.31
C SER A 66 -7.04 4.81 2.62
N PRO A 67 -7.40 3.55 2.99
CA PRO A 67 -6.91 2.36 2.30
C PRO A 67 -7.29 2.33 0.81
N ILE A 68 -8.48 2.82 0.45
CA ILE A 68 -8.94 2.84 -0.94
C ILE A 68 -8.09 3.81 -1.77
N LEU A 69 -7.88 5.03 -1.26
CA LEU A 69 -7.04 6.02 -1.92
C LEU A 69 -5.58 5.56 -2.01
N ALA A 70 -5.06 4.92 -0.97
CA ALA A 70 -3.71 4.40 -0.95
C ALA A 70 -3.51 3.29 -1.99
N VAL A 71 -4.45 2.34 -2.09
CA VAL A 71 -4.41 1.27 -3.10
C VAL A 71 -4.52 1.83 -4.51
N LEU A 72 -5.39 2.83 -4.73
CA LEU A 72 -5.50 3.50 -6.03
C LEU A 72 -4.19 4.19 -6.41
N ALA A 73 -3.61 4.97 -5.50
CA ALA A 73 -2.36 5.68 -5.71
C ALA A 73 -1.19 4.73 -5.98
N LEU A 74 -1.07 3.64 -5.22
CA LEU A 74 -0.06 2.61 -5.44
C LEU A 74 -0.26 1.90 -6.80
N SER A 75 -1.50 1.61 -7.18
CA SER A 75 -1.79 0.95 -8.46
C SER A 75 -1.40 1.82 -9.65
N LEU A 76 -1.69 3.13 -9.57
CA LEU A 76 -1.30 4.09 -10.60
C LEU A 76 0.22 4.29 -10.60
N GLY A 77 0.84 4.44 -9.43
CA GLY A 77 2.30 4.57 -9.29
C GLY A 77 3.06 3.37 -9.86
N SER A 78 2.60 2.15 -9.58
CA SER A 78 3.16 0.92 -10.13
C SER A 78 3.14 0.91 -11.65
N LYS A 79 1.98 1.20 -12.26
CA LYS A 79 1.83 1.27 -13.73
C LYS A 79 2.75 2.32 -14.35
N LEU A 80 2.81 3.52 -13.76
CA LEU A 80 3.67 4.61 -14.24
C LEU A 80 5.15 4.20 -14.19
N ILE A 81 5.62 3.66 -13.07
CA ILE A 81 7.03 3.25 -12.92
C ILE A 81 7.38 2.12 -13.88
N ILE A 82 6.51 1.13 -14.03
CA ILE A 82 6.72 0.03 -14.99
C ILE A 82 6.79 0.56 -16.42
N GLN A 83 5.91 1.49 -16.80
CA GLN A 83 5.93 2.11 -18.12
C GLN A 83 7.22 2.90 -18.35
N LEU A 84 7.70 3.65 -17.34
CA LEU A 84 8.98 4.36 -17.41
C LEU A 84 10.16 3.40 -17.56
N ILE A 85 10.15 2.25 -16.88
CA ILE A 85 11.18 1.22 -17.04
C ILE A 85 11.22 0.72 -18.49
N PHE A 86 10.08 0.37 -19.07
CA PHE A 86 10.03 -0.08 -20.47
C PHE A 86 10.31 1.03 -21.49
N PHE A 87 10.14 2.30 -21.11
CA PHE A 87 10.48 3.42 -21.97
C PHE A 87 12.00 3.69 -22.02
N ILE A 88 12.70 3.45 -20.91
CA ILE A 88 14.13 3.74 -20.77
C ILE A 88 15.03 2.61 -21.28
N PHE A 89 14.59 1.35 -21.13
CA PHE A 89 15.37 0.15 -21.47
C PHE A 89 14.88 -0.51 -22.76
#